data_AF-A0A163KDX9-F1
#
_entry.id   AF-A0A163KDX9-F1
#
_cell.length_a   1.000
_cell.length_b   1.000
_cell.length_c   1.000
_cell.angle_alpha   90.00
_cell.angle_beta   90.00
_cell.angle_gamma   90.00
#
_symmetry.space_group_name_H-M   'P 1'
#
loop_
_entity.id
_entity.type
_entity.pdbx_description
1 polymer ?
#
loop_
_entity_poly.entity_id
_entity_poly.type
_entity_poly.pdbx_seq_one_letter_code
_entity_poly.pdbx_strand_id
1 'polypeptide(L)'
;MKIKPPCQAQEWSYSSHRESTGRTLSSPGIRSNKKAHINRDSTAHMAGNVCANVDQIRRQGPWNNTTINGAYLTNLPRKLVRSMAGFPTYGRFFYLARATLNPPTSLCKKLFLAIGE
;
A
#
# COMPACT_ATOMS: atom_id res chain seq x y z
N MET A 1 9.78 8.19 -33.84
CA MET A 1 10.56 7.54 -32.76
C MET A 1 9.87 6.22 -32.40
N LYS A 2 10.53 5.06 -32.51
CA LYS A 2 9.89 3.76 -32.18
C LYS A 2 9.93 3.56 -30.66
N ILE A 3 8.78 3.63 -30.01
CA ILE A 3 8.63 3.32 -28.59
C ILE A 3 8.79 1.80 -28.43
N LYS A 4 9.76 1.38 -27.62
CA LYS A 4 10.01 -0.04 -27.33
C LYS A 4 8.81 -0.57 -26.54
N PRO A 5 8.25 -1.75 -26.88
CA PRO A 5 7.15 -2.30 -26.10
C PRO A 5 7.58 -2.52 -24.65
N PRO A 6 6.70 -2.28 -23.67
CA PRO A 6 7.02 -2.53 -22.27
C PRO A 6 7.47 -3.98 -22.13
N CYS A 7 8.61 -4.19 -21.46
CA CYS A 7 9.08 -5.53 -21.14
C CYS A 7 7.94 -6.25 -20.42
N GLN A 8 7.42 -7.32 -21.01
CA GLN A 8 6.43 -8.18 -20.36
C GLN A 8 7.15 -8.81 -19.16
N ALA A 9 6.97 -8.23 -17.97
CA ALA A 9 7.55 -8.75 -16.75
C ALA A 9 6.70 -9.94 -16.31
N GLN A 10 7.32 -11.13 -16.28
CA GLN A 10 6.70 -12.30 -15.70
C GLN A 10 6.44 -12.04 -14.22
N GLU A 11 5.19 -12.20 -13.78
CA GLU A 11 4.84 -12.10 -12.37
C GLU A 11 5.65 -13.10 -11.56
N TRP A 12 6.16 -12.67 -10.41
CA TRP A 12 6.95 -13.53 -9.55
C TRP A 12 6.15 -14.72 -9.06
N SER A 13 6.77 -15.89 -9.05
CA SER A 13 6.14 -17.08 -8.51
C SER A 13 5.85 -16.94 -7.01
N TYR A 14 4.80 -17.65 -6.54
CA TYR A 14 4.45 -17.68 -5.12
C TYR A 14 5.61 -18.17 -4.23
N SER A 15 6.42 -19.12 -4.70
CA SER A 15 7.57 -19.64 -3.94
C SER A 15 8.63 -18.55 -3.76
N SER A 16 8.97 -17.81 -4.82
CA SER A 16 9.89 -16.66 -4.75
C SER A 16 9.41 -15.61 -3.75
N HIS A 17 8.11 -15.30 -3.75
CA HIS A 17 7.51 -14.35 -2.80
C HIS A 17 7.59 -14.86 -1.35
N ARG A 18 7.23 -16.13 -1.12
CA ARG A 18 7.27 -16.78 0.20
C ARG A 18 8.69 -16.83 0.77
N GLU A 19 9.68 -17.13 -0.06
CA GLU A 19 11.07 -17.22 0.35
C GLU A 19 11.63 -15.83 0.72
N SER A 20 11.41 -14.82 -0.12
CA SER A 20 11.81 -13.44 0.15
C SER A 20 11.22 -12.91 1.47
N THR A 21 9.93 -13.15 1.69
CA THR A 21 9.26 -12.80 2.95
C THR A 21 9.88 -13.54 4.13
N GLY A 22 10.20 -14.83 3.95
CA GLY A 22 10.89 -15.62 4.97
C GLY A 22 12.26 -15.07 5.36
N ARG A 23 13.08 -14.66 4.38
CA ARG A 23 14.41 -14.06 4.62
C ARG A 23 14.29 -12.73 5.37
N THR A 24 13.33 -11.90 4.97
CA THR A 24 13.06 -10.61 5.61
C THR A 24 12.68 -10.76 7.08
N LEU A 25 11.90 -11.79 7.43
CA LEU A 25 11.52 -12.09 8.82
C LEU A 25 12.67 -12.72 9.62
N SER A 26 13.46 -13.61 9.00
CA SER A 26 14.60 -14.23 9.68
C SER A 26 15.72 -13.24 10.01
N SER A 27 15.92 -12.20 9.20
CA SER A 27 16.99 -11.21 9.41
C SER A 27 16.92 -10.50 10.77
N PRO A 28 15.75 -10.05 11.27
CA PRO A 28 15.58 -9.56 12.64
C PRO A 28 15.25 -10.67 13.67
N GLY A 29 15.30 -11.96 13.30
CA GLY A 29 15.02 -13.08 14.21
C GLY A 29 13.54 -13.38 14.44
N ILE A 30 12.63 -12.85 13.61
CA ILE A 30 11.18 -13.07 13.73
C ILE A 30 10.83 -14.45 13.18
N ARG A 31 10.28 -15.32 14.04
CA ARG A 31 9.79 -16.64 13.64
C ARG A 31 8.33 -16.55 13.20
N SER A 32 8.03 -17.00 11.98
CA SER A 32 6.65 -17.11 11.46
C SER A 32 6.41 -18.49 10.86
N ASN A 33 5.28 -19.11 11.24
CA ASN A 33 4.82 -20.39 10.69
C ASN A 33 4.13 -20.21 9.32
N LYS A 34 3.37 -19.13 9.15
CA LYS A 34 2.59 -18.80 7.96
C LYS A 34 3.15 -17.55 7.29
N LYS A 35 4.34 -17.68 6.70
CA LYS A 35 5.09 -16.59 6.04
C LYS A 35 4.26 -15.78 5.03
N ALA A 36 3.36 -16.44 4.27
CA ALA A 36 2.51 -15.78 3.28
C ALA A 36 1.19 -15.20 3.84
N HIS A 37 0.79 -15.57 5.06
CA HIS A 37 -0.47 -15.09 5.66
C HIS A 37 -0.29 -13.94 6.65
N ILE A 38 0.95 -13.57 6.98
CA ILE A 38 1.25 -12.52 7.96
C ILE A 38 0.53 -11.19 7.66
N ASN A 39 0.36 -10.86 6.37
CA ASN A 39 -0.26 -9.61 5.95
C ASN A 39 -1.80 -9.66 5.91
N ARG A 40 -2.42 -10.85 5.86
CA ARG A 40 -3.88 -10.98 5.68
C ARG A 40 -4.67 -10.41 6.85
N ASP A 41 -4.26 -10.73 8.08
CA ASP A 41 -4.94 -10.26 9.28
C ASP A 41 -4.36 -8.94 9.80
N SER A 42 -3.11 -8.63 9.43
CA SER A 42 -2.40 -7.43 9.89
C SER A 42 -3.17 -6.14 9.60
N THR A 43 -3.86 -6.06 8.46
CA THR A 43 -4.57 -4.83 8.06
C THR A 43 -5.80 -4.58 8.93
N ALA A 44 -6.54 -5.63 9.31
CA ALA A 44 -7.68 -5.52 10.22
C ALA A 44 -7.22 -5.16 11.65
N HIS A 45 -6.13 -5.78 12.12
CA HIS A 45 -5.52 -5.44 13.42
C HIS A 45 -5.00 -4.00 13.45
N MET A 46 -4.31 -3.56 12.40
CA MET A 46 -3.83 -2.18 12.26
C MET A 46 -4.98 -1.18 12.24
N ALA A 47 -6.07 -1.46 11.52
CA ALA A 47 -7.23 -0.58 11.49
C ALA A 47 -7.94 -0.48 12.86
N GLY A 48 -7.99 -1.58 13.63
CA GLY A 48 -8.46 -1.57 15.01
C GLY A 48 -7.56 -0.75 15.94
N ASN A 49 -6.24 -0.88 15.81
CA ASN A 49 -5.27 -0.12 16.59
C ASN A 49 -5.29 1.38 16.27
N VAL A 50 -5.60 1.72 15.03
CA VAL A 50 -5.67 3.10 14.53
C VAL A 50 -7.03 3.77 14.84
N CYS A 51 -7.85 3.14 15.69
CA CYS A 51 -9.15 3.63 16.15
C CYS A 51 -10.11 4.00 15.01
N ALA A 52 -10.04 3.26 13.90
CA ALA A 52 -10.94 3.47 12.78
C ALA A 52 -12.35 2.99 13.15
N ASN A 53 -13.37 3.75 12.73
CA ASN A 53 -14.76 3.35 12.92
C ASN A 53 -15.02 1.98 12.23
N VAL A 54 -15.68 1.07 12.93
CA VAL A 54 -15.97 -0.31 12.49
C VAL A 54 -16.67 -0.34 11.13
N ASP A 55 -17.57 0.59 10.85
CA ASP A 55 -18.26 0.72 9.57
C ASP A 55 -17.31 1.08 8.43
N GLN A 56 -16.20 1.79 8.72
CA GLN A 56 -15.16 2.07 7.72
C GLN A 56 -14.25 0.86 7.48
N ILE A 57 -13.93 0.10 8.53
CA ILE A 57 -13.16 -1.14 8.43
C ILE A 57 -13.90 -2.16 7.55
N ARG A 58 -15.22 -2.28 7.74
CA ARG A 58 -16.09 -3.16 6.94
C ARG A 58 -16.22 -2.74 5.47
N ARG A 59 -15.93 -1.47 5.13
CA ARG A 59 -16.06 -0.90 3.77
C ARG A 59 -14.76 -0.89 2.96
N GLN A 60 -13.59 -0.93 3.58
CA GLN A 60 -12.27 -0.79 2.92
C GLN A 60 -11.81 -2.03 2.14
N GLY A 61 -12.62 -3.09 2.04
CA GLY A 61 -12.39 -4.16 1.07
C GLY A 61 -13.14 -5.47 1.34
N PRO A 62 -12.94 -6.48 0.47
CA PRO A 62 -13.60 -7.79 0.52
C PRO A 62 -12.96 -8.68 1.61
N TRP A 63 -12.99 -8.21 2.85
CA TRP A 63 -12.43 -8.88 4.03
C TRP A 63 -13.50 -9.65 4.82
N ASN A 64 -14.75 -9.62 4.33
CA ASN A 64 -15.88 -10.44 4.72
C ASN A 64 -16.66 -10.80 3.43
N ASN A 65 -16.99 -12.07 3.22
CA ASN A 65 -17.63 -12.59 2.01
C ASN A 65 -19.05 -12.06 1.73
N THR A 66 -19.60 -11.18 2.58
CA THR A 66 -21.03 -10.80 2.56
C THR A 66 -21.37 -9.44 1.96
N THR A 67 -20.43 -8.66 1.41
CA THR A 67 -20.80 -7.27 0.99
C THR A 67 -20.13 -6.81 -0.30
N ILE A 68 -20.53 -7.43 -1.42
CA ILE A 68 -20.23 -6.93 -2.77
C ILE A 68 -20.96 -5.60 -3.07
N ASN A 69 -22.11 -5.34 -2.43
CA ASN A 69 -22.95 -4.17 -2.72
C ASN A 69 -22.51 -2.85 -2.04
N GLY A 70 -21.57 -2.90 -1.07
CA GLY A 70 -21.09 -1.70 -0.37
C GLY A 70 -19.98 -0.95 -1.13
N ALA A 71 -19.27 -1.64 -2.03
CA ALA A 71 -18.11 -1.11 -2.75
C ALA A 71 -18.49 -0.21 -3.93
N TYR A 72 -19.69 -0.38 -4.50
CA TYR A 72 -20.11 0.34 -5.71
C TYR A 72 -20.82 1.67 -5.44
N LEU A 73 -21.26 1.95 -4.21
CA LEU A 73 -22.16 3.08 -3.92
C LEU A 73 -21.59 4.16 -2.98
N THR A 74 -20.37 4.01 -2.44
CA THR A 74 -19.82 5.04 -1.52
C THR A 74 -18.36 5.41 -1.81
N ASN A 75 -18.05 6.70 -1.58
CA ASN A 75 -16.70 7.25 -1.64
C ASN A 75 -15.71 6.41 -0.81
N LEU A 76 -14.50 6.17 -1.36
CA LEU A 76 -13.37 5.52 -0.65
C LEU A 76 -13.26 6.05 0.79
N PRO A 77 -13.08 5.21 1.83
CA PRO A 77 -13.06 5.65 3.21
C PRO A 77 -11.74 6.37 3.52
N ARG A 78 -11.65 7.62 3.05
CA ARG A 78 -10.45 8.49 3.06
C ARG A 78 -9.86 8.66 4.47
N LYS A 79 -10.70 8.66 5.51
CA LYS A 79 -10.22 8.72 6.90
C LYS A 79 -9.38 7.49 7.25
N LEU A 80 -9.85 6.29 6.92
CA LEU A 80 -9.15 5.04 7.17
C LEU A 80 -7.87 4.94 6.32
N VAL A 81 -7.94 5.25 5.03
CA VAL A 81 -6.75 5.26 4.15
C VAL A 81 -5.66 6.19 4.67
N ARG A 82 -6.02 7.40 5.14
CA ARG A 82 -5.06 8.34 5.72
C ARG A 82 -4.44 7.82 7.02
N SER A 83 -5.28 7.27 7.88
CA SER A 83 -4.84 6.71 9.16
C SER A 83 -3.87 5.53 8.98
N MET A 84 -4.15 4.65 8.01
CA MET A 84 -3.27 3.53 7.64
C MET A 84 -1.92 3.99 7.07
N ALA A 85 -1.91 5.14 6.39
CA ALA A 85 -0.69 5.77 5.89
C ALA A 85 0.01 6.63 6.95
N GLY A 86 -0.44 6.61 8.21
CA GLY A 86 0.17 7.35 9.32
C GLY A 86 -0.18 8.84 9.37
N PHE A 87 -1.20 9.29 8.63
CA PHE A 87 -1.66 10.68 8.64
C PHE A 87 -2.80 10.91 9.63
N PRO A 88 -2.95 12.14 10.16
CA PRO A 88 -4.14 12.52 10.93
C PRO A 88 -5.43 12.31 10.14
N THR A 89 -6.49 11.83 10.82
CA THR A 89 -7.79 11.56 10.19
C THR A 89 -8.56 12.82 9.80
N TYR A 90 -8.30 13.96 10.47
CA TYR A 90 -8.89 15.26 10.14
C TYR A 90 -8.28 15.84 8.86
N GLY A 91 -9.10 16.50 8.02
CA GLY A 91 -8.66 17.08 6.74
C GLY A 91 -7.54 18.12 6.91
N ARG A 92 -6.81 18.44 5.83
CA ARG A 92 -5.81 19.53 5.73
C ARG A 92 -4.34 19.18 6.08
N PHE A 93 -4.07 18.09 6.80
CA PHE A 93 -2.70 17.58 6.98
C PHE A 93 -2.35 16.63 5.83
N PHE A 94 -1.85 17.20 4.73
CA PHE A 94 -1.41 16.46 3.53
C PHE A 94 0.11 16.49 3.34
N TYR A 95 0.81 17.36 4.05
CA TYR A 95 2.22 17.63 3.83
C TYR A 95 3.07 16.99 4.93
N LEU A 96 4.04 16.18 4.54
CA LEU A 96 5.19 15.84 5.37
C LEU A 96 6.15 17.04 5.31
N ALA A 97 6.75 17.46 6.43
CA ALA A 97 7.66 18.62 6.47
C ALA A 97 8.84 18.53 5.47
N ARG A 98 9.16 17.33 4.96
CA ARG A 98 10.18 17.08 3.92
C ARG A 98 9.77 17.48 2.51
N ALA A 99 8.49 17.73 2.25
CA ALA A 99 8.00 18.11 0.93
C ALA A 99 8.23 19.59 0.59
N THR A 100 8.88 20.37 1.46
CA THR A 100 9.16 21.80 1.24
C THR A 100 10.23 22.07 0.18
N LEU A 101 11.05 21.07 -0.17
CA LEU A 101 12.08 21.19 -1.20
C LEU A 101 11.66 20.43 -2.46
N ASN A 102 11.37 21.17 -3.52
CA ASN A 102 11.17 20.58 -4.85
C ASN A 102 12.55 20.12 -5.39
N PRO A 103 12.69 18.85 -5.82
CA PRO A 103 13.93 18.39 -6.43
C PRO A 103 14.23 19.16 -7.71
N PRO A 104 15.51 19.44 -8.05
CA PRO A 104 15.86 20.11 -9.29
C PRO A 104 15.35 19.36 -10.52
N THR A 105 14.74 20.05 -11.47
CA THR A 105 14.19 19.45 -12.70
C THR A 105 15.24 18.65 -13.48
N SER A 106 16.50 19.07 -13.45
CA SER A 106 17.62 18.36 -14.08
C SER A 106 17.89 16.98 -13.45
N LEU A 107 17.65 16.82 -12.14
CA LEU A 107 17.75 15.53 -11.44
C LEU A 107 16.57 14.63 -11.83
N CYS A 108 15.35 15.17 -11.85
CA CYS A 108 14.16 14.43 -12.22
C CYS A 108 14.26 13.87 -13.65
N LYS A 109 14.72 14.68 -14.60
CA LYS A 109 14.93 14.26 -16.01
C LYS A 109 16.00 13.17 -16.15
N LYS A 110 17.02 13.15 -15.29
CA LYS A 110 18.04 12.08 -15.29
C LYS A 110 17.51 10.76 -14.74
N LEU A 111 16.67 10.79 -13.71
CA LEU A 111 16.16 9.58 -13.05
C LEU A 111 14.95 8.98 -13.77
N PHE A 112 14.06 9.81 -14.29
CA PHE A 112 12.82 9.39 -14.94
C PHE A 112 12.80 9.84 -16.39
N LEU A 113 13.56 9.13 -17.23
CA LEU A 113 13.72 9.43 -18.66
C LEU A 113 12.39 9.44 -19.45
N ALA A 114 11.36 8.76 -18.95
CA ALA A 114 10.06 8.60 -19.62
C ALA A 114 8.94 9.53 -19.11
N ILE A 115 9.20 10.36 -18.10
CA ILE A 115 8.17 11.28 -17.51
C ILE A 115 8.22 12.67 -18.20
N GLY A 116 8.80 12.76 -19.39
CA GLY A 116 8.94 14.02 -20.13
C GLY A 116 8.78 13.86 -21.63
N GLU A 117 7.53 13.79 -22.07
CA GLU A 117 6.99 14.54 -23.21
C GLU A 117 5.65 15.17 -22.79
#